data_AF-A0A7S0DEZ2-F1
#
_entry.id   AF-A0A7S0DEZ2-F1
#
_cell.length_a   1.000
_cell.length_b   1.000
_cell.length_c   1.000
_cell.angle_alpha   90.00
_cell.angle_beta   90.00
_cell.angle_gamma   90.00
#
_symmetry.space_group_name_H-M   'P 1'
#
loop_
_entity.id
_entity.type
_entity.pdbx_description
1 polymer ?
#
loop_
_entity_poly.entity_id
_entity_poly.type
_entity_poly.pdbx_seq_one_letter_code
_entity_poly.pdbx_strand_id
1 'polypeptide(L)'
;TTRGECVYGAMSSRDAEPDAAPEVGPSAKAVASANAKRAAFHADLASGQWAALEKALDAARSPPSPCDAREIRAEVKRFLRLHGDAPGSAPFLLGFRALLEAQGGRTVSVAWQIDPATLTQSGGDAFMRDAVSLLSVSCVRRTDLETPLTTPPGDVSSAKSGREVTAPKESPVIHEDLPLNAKWLAFSPPRDLGDVDLYKLLVKLPDRKTLSFANPAGSIVADASLPGDPPRDVESIAFGGNECTPSLGKRRHVCCMLFIVAVVAALAIATR
;
A
#
# COMPACT_ATOMS: atom_id res chain seq x y z
N THR A 1 55.30 -86.36 -32.92
CA THR A 1 54.18 -86.50 -33.88
C THR A 1 52.94 -85.90 -33.25
N THR A 2 52.47 -84.77 -33.80
CA THR A 2 51.10 -84.14 -33.78
C THR A 2 50.19 -84.27 -32.55
N ARG A 3 49.34 -83.34 -32.11
CA ARG A 3 48.85 -81.96 -32.40
C ARG A 3 47.95 -81.70 -31.16
N GLY A 4 47.96 -80.59 -30.45
CA GLY A 4 47.41 -79.29 -30.84
C GLY A 4 46.23 -78.97 -29.90
N GLU A 5 46.24 -77.80 -29.26
CA GLU A 5 45.09 -76.89 -29.04
C GLU A 5 45.54 -75.66 -28.23
N CYS A 6 45.34 -74.48 -28.83
CA CYS A 6 45.46 -73.16 -28.21
C CYS A 6 44.07 -72.70 -27.77
N VAL A 7 43.89 -72.07 -26.60
CA VAL A 7 42.99 -70.91 -26.42
C VAL A 7 43.44 -70.04 -25.22
N TYR A 8 43.40 -68.73 -25.45
CA TYR A 8 43.60 -67.55 -24.60
C TYR A 8 42.65 -67.41 -23.39
N GLY A 9 43.09 -66.59 -22.41
CA GLY A 9 42.22 -65.74 -21.58
C GLY A 9 42.18 -66.12 -20.09
N ALA A 10 42.07 -65.22 -19.12
CA ALA A 10 42.05 -63.76 -19.10
C ALA A 10 42.30 -63.33 -17.64
N MET A 11 43.02 -62.23 -17.43
CA MET A 11 43.00 -61.50 -16.16
C MET A 11 41.61 -60.87 -16.00
N SER A 12 40.93 -61.13 -14.89
CA SER A 12 39.70 -60.42 -14.48
C SER A 12 39.85 -60.13 -12.98
N SER A 13 40.38 -58.96 -12.61
CA SER A 13 39.67 -57.70 -12.40
C SER A 13 38.74 -57.72 -11.19
N ARG A 14 39.32 -57.29 -10.05
CA ARG A 14 38.73 -56.49 -8.96
C ARG A 14 37.21 -56.53 -8.85
N ASP A 15 36.75 -57.11 -7.75
CA ASP A 15 35.41 -56.91 -7.20
C ASP A 15 35.10 -55.41 -7.10
N ALA A 16 34.25 -54.94 -8.02
CA ALA A 16 33.65 -53.63 -7.96
C ALA A 16 32.39 -53.73 -7.08
N GLU A 17 32.46 -53.05 -5.94
CA GLU A 17 31.32 -52.69 -5.12
C GLU A 17 30.23 -52.06 -6.02
N PRO A 18 28.95 -52.51 -5.96
CA PRO A 18 27.92 -51.91 -6.79
C PRO A 18 27.64 -50.49 -6.29
N ASP A 19 28.10 -49.51 -7.07
CA ASP A 19 27.76 -48.09 -6.96
C ASP A 19 26.28 -47.93 -6.60
N ALA A 20 26.04 -47.28 -5.46
CA ALA A 20 24.71 -46.83 -5.07
C ALA A 20 24.10 -46.04 -6.23
N ALA A 21 22.96 -46.52 -6.74
CA ALA A 21 22.22 -45.87 -7.81
C ALA A 21 22.04 -44.37 -7.49
N PRO A 22 22.18 -43.48 -8.49
CA PRO A 22 21.97 -42.05 -8.24
C PRO A 22 20.53 -41.88 -7.74
N GLU A 23 20.34 -41.19 -6.61
CA GLU A 23 19.02 -40.76 -6.16
C GLU A 23 18.38 -39.98 -7.31
N VAL A 24 17.46 -40.62 -8.02
CA VAL A 24 16.75 -40.02 -9.14
C VAL A 24 15.81 -38.98 -8.54
N GLY A 25 16.27 -37.72 -8.52
CA GLY A 25 15.45 -36.59 -8.11
C GLY A 25 14.12 -36.56 -8.89
N PRO A 26 13.08 -35.92 -8.33
CA PRO A 26 11.75 -35.93 -8.93
C PRO A 26 11.81 -35.46 -10.40
N SER A 27 11.18 -36.23 -11.29
CA SER A 27 11.19 -35.92 -12.72
C SER A 27 10.68 -34.49 -12.98
N ALA A 28 11.19 -33.83 -14.02
CA ALA A 28 10.77 -32.48 -14.39
C ALA A 28 9.23 -32.35 -14.54
N LYS A 29 8.56 -33.43 -14.98
CA LYS A 29 7.08 -33.51 -15.05
C LYS A 29 6.41 -33.52 -13.68
N ALA A 30 6.99 -34.22 -12.70
CA ALA A 30 6.49 -34.24 -11.33
C ALA A 30 6.67 -32.87 -10.65
N VAL A 31 7.82 -32.21 -10.86
CA VAL A 31 8.07 -30.84 -10.37
C VAL A 31 7.11 -29.84 -11.03
N ALA A 32 6.90 -29.91 -12.34
CA ALA A 32 5.95 -29.06 -13.04
C ALA A 32 4.51 -29.26 -12.54
N SER A 33 4.08 -30.50 -12.31
CA SER A 33 2.77 -30.81 -11.75
C SER A 33 2.61 -30.30 -10.32
N ALA A 34 3.63 -30.44 -9.47
CA ALA A 34 3.62 -29.91 -8.11
C ALA A 34 3.57 -28.37 -8.09
N ASN A 35 4.32 -27.71 -8.97
CA ASN A 35 4.28 -26.26 -9.13
C ASN A 35 2.92 -25.78 -9.64
N ALA A 36 2.30 -26.49 -10.58
CA ALA A 36 0.95 -26.16 -11.07
C ALA A 36 -0.11 -26.30 -9.95
N LYS A 37 -0.02 -27.36 -9.13
CA LYS A 37 -0.90 -27.54 -7.95
C LYS A 37 -0.70 -26.44 -6.91
N ARG A 38 0.55 -26.08 -6.62
CA ARG A 38 0.88 -24.98 -5.72
C ARG A 38 0.35 -23.65 -6.26
N ALA A 39 0.51 -23.39 -7.56
CA ALA A 39 -0.03 -22.20 -8.20
C ALA A 39 -1.57 -22.13 -8.12
N ALA A 40 -2.26 -23.25 -8.38
CA ALA A 40 -3.71 -23.32 -8.25
C ALA A 40 -4.18 -23.06 -6.81
N PHE A 41 -3.49 -23.63 -5.82
CA PHE A 41 -3.77 -23.37 -4.40
C PHE A 41 -3.57 -21.89 -4.03
N HIS A 42 -2.49 -21.25 -4.50
CA HIS A 42 -2.28 -19.83 -4.26
C HIS A 42 -3.32 -18.95 -4.95
N ALA A 43 -3.80 -19.34 -6.14
CA ALA A 43 -4.87 -18.62 -6.84
C ALA A 43 -6.20 -18.70 -6.08
N ASP A 44 -6.54 -19.87 -5.54
CA ASP A 44 -7.76 -20.09 -4.74
C ASP A 44 -7.70 -19.36 -3.38
N LEU A 45 -6.54 -19.40 -2.72
CA LEU A 45 -6.33 -18.62 -1.50
C LEU A 45 -6.50 -17.12 -1.75
N ALA A 46 -5.93 -16.62 -2.85
CA ALA A 46 -6.07 -15.22 -3.24
C ALA A 46 -7.55 -14.88 -3.52
N SER A 47 -8.27 -15.69 -4.30
CA SER A 47 -9.69 -15.43 -4.62
C SER A 47 -10.56 -15.35 -3.37
N GLY A 48 -10.33 -16.22 -2.38
CA GLY A 48 -11.02 -16.17 -1.08
C GLY A 48 -10.75 -14.89 -0.31
N GLN A 49 -9.50 -14.42 -0.27
CA GLN A 49 -9.13 -13.15 0.39
C GLN A 49 -9.77 -11.94 -0.31
N TRP A 50 -9.88 -11.98 -1.64
CA TRP A 50 -10.52 -10.94 -2.43
C TRP A 50 -12.02 -10.84 -2.15
N ALA A 51 -12.71 -11.97 -2.14
CA ALA A 51 -14.15 -12.01 -1.82
C ALA A 51 -14.43 -11.55 -0.38
N ALA A 52 -13.54 -11.88 0.57
CA ALA A 52 -13.65 -11.41 1.94
C ALA A 52 -13.47 -9.88 2.05
N LEU A 53 -12.53 -9.31 1.29
CA LEU A 53 -12.31 -7.87 1.23
C LEU A 53 -13.52 -7.15 0.63
N GLU A 54 -14.07 -7.65 -0.47
CA GLU A 54 -15.26 -7.09 -1.12
C GLU A 54 -16.44 -7.05 -0.15
N LYS A 55 -16.72 -8.17 0.50
CA LYS A 55 -17.76 -8.27 1.53
C LYS A 55 -17.52 -7.29 2.69
N ALA A 56 -16.26 -7.10 3.10
CA ALA A 56 -15.92 -6.17 4.16
C ALA A 56 -16.15 -4.71 3.74
N LEU A 57 -15.81 -4.35 2.49
CA LEU A 57 -16.03 -3.02 1.92
C LEU A 57 -17.52 -2.72 1.73
N ASP A 58 -18.31 -3.70 1.31
CA ASP A 58 -19.76 -3.54 1.15
C ASP A 58 -20.49 -3.42 2.50
N ALA A 59 -19.99 -4.10 3.52
CA ALA A 59 -20.50 -3.98 4.89
C ALA A 59 -20.00 -2.71 5.60
N ALA A 60 -18.96 -2.06 5.07
CA ALA A 60 -18.33 -0.91 5.68
C ALA A 60 -19.29 0.29 5.64
N ARG A 61 -19.39 1.00 6.77
CA ARG A 61 -20.21 2.21 6.85
C ARG A 61 -19.43 3.39 6.30
N SER A 62 -20.10 4.31 5.63
CA SER A 62 -19.49 5.62 5.37
C SER A 62 -19.39 6.42 6.67
N PRO A 63 -18.38 7.29 6.81
CA PRO A 63 -18.24 8.10 8.01
C PRO A 63 -19.46 9.03 8.16
N PRO A 64 -19.94 9.28 9.39
CA PRO A 64 -21.06 10.18 9.62
C PRO A 64 -20.71 11.61 9.17
N SER A 65 -21.72 12.36 8.74
CA SER A 65 -21.61 13.79 8.42
C SER A 65 -22.55 14.59 9.36
N PRO A 66 -22.03 15.48 10.23
CA PRO A 66 -20.61 15.83 10.37
C PRO A 66 -19.77 14.72 11.03
N CYS A 67 -18.49 14.70 10.67
CA CYS A 67 -17.47 13.79 11.12
C CYS A 67 -17.17 13.94 12.62
N ASP A 68 -17.22 12.83 13.37
CA ASP A 68 -16.79 12.82 14.77
C ASP A 68 -15.29 12.48 14.88
N ALA A 69 -14.47 13.53 15.01
CA ALA A 69 -13.03 13.37 15.21
C ALA A 69 -12.66 12.57 16.48
N ARG A 70 -13.54 12.47 17.50
CA ARG A 70 -13.30 11.61 18.67
C ARG A 70 -13.43 10.15 18.31
N GLU A 71 -14.41 9.79 17.50
CA GLU A 71 -14.62 8.44 16.99
C GLU A 71 -13.43 7.99 16.14
N ILE A 72 -12.98 8.83 15.19
CA ILE A 72 -11.79 8.54 14.37
C ILE A 72 -10.55 8.29 15.24
N ARG A 73 -10.32 9.14 16.25
CA ARG A 73 -9.18 8.96 17.17
C ARG A 73 -9.29 7.68 17.99
N ALA A 74 -10.49 7.31 18.43
CA ALA A 74 -10.73 6.08 19.16
C ALA A 74 -10.43 4.87 18.27
N GLU A 75 -10.84 4.91 17.00
CA GLU A 75 -10.63 3.84 16.04
C GLU A 75 -9.15 3.71 15.64
N VAL A 76 -8.44 4.82 15.41
CA VAL A 76 -6.98 4.81 15.20
C VAL A 76 -6.27 4.19 16.41
N LYS A 77 -6.66 4.57 17.63
CA LYS A 77 -6.08 3.99 18.86
C LYS A 77 -6.38 2.49 18.97
N ARG A 78 -7.60 2.07 18.63
CA ARG A 78 -8.00 0.66 18.61
C ARG A 78 -7.14 -0.13 17.63
N PHE A 79 -7.01 0.37 16.39
CA PHE A 79 -6.22 -0.26 15.34
C PHE A 79 -4.75 -0.39 15.73
N LEU A 80 -4.12 0.68 16.21
CA LEU A 80 -2.71 0.66 16.63
C LEU A 80 -2.46 -0.30 17.79
N ARG A 81 -3.40 -0.44 18.72
CA ARG A 81 -3.27 -1.42 19.82
C ARG A 81 -3.30 -2.86 19.32
N LEU A 82 -4.06 -3.15 18.27
CA LEU A 82 -4.22 -4.50 17.73
C LEU A 82 -3.13 -4.85 16.71
N HIS A 83 -2.75 -3.89 15.87
CA HIS A 83 -1.97 -4.12 14.65
C HIS A 83 -0.75 -3.22 14.51
N GLY A 84 -0.46 -2.33 15.48
CA GLY A 84 0.65 -1.37 15.40
C GLY A 84 2.01 -2.04 15.19
N ASP A 85 2.22 -3.18 15.85
CA ASP A 85 3.44 -3.99 15.75
C ASP A 85 3.24 -5.27 14.90
N ALA A 86 2.09 -5.41 14.22
CA ALA A 86 1.81 -6.59 13.42
C ALA A 86 2.68 -6.62 12.15
N PRO A 87 3.18 -7.81 11.76
CA PRO A 87 3.98 -7.94 10.55
C PRO A 87 3.14 -7.57 9.32
N GLY A 88 3.68 -6.67 8.50
CA GLY A 88 3.01 -6.16 7.30
C GLY A 88 2.08 -4.97 7.53
N SER A 89 1.87 -4.48 8.77
CA SER A 89 1.03 -3.28 8.99
C SER A 89 1.71 -1.98 8.56
N ALA A 90 3.04 -1.96 8.51
CA ALA A 90 3.84 -0.76 8.26
C ALA A 90 3.52 -0.05 6.92
N PRO A 91 3.42 -0.74 5.77
CA PRO A 91 3.01 -0.10 4.50
C PRO A 91 1.66 0.62 4.59
N PHE A 92 0.67 -0.02 5.23
CA PHE A 92 -0.66 0.56 5.43
C PHE A 92 -0.61 1.80 6.34
N LEU A 93 0.06 1.71 7.50
CA LEU A 93 0.19 2.82 8.44
C LEU A 93 0.94 4.01 7.84
N LEU A 94 1.96 3.75 7.02
CA LEU A 94 2.69 4.78 6.29
C LEU A 94 1.83 5.45 5.22
N GLY A 95 1.05 4.68 4.45
CA GLY A 95 0.13 5.22 3.45
C GLY A 95 -0.97 6.07 4.08
N PHE A 96 -1.59 5.58 5.16
CA PHE A 96 -2.59 6.33 5.92
C PHE A 96 -2.01 7.62 6.52
N ARG A 97 -0.80 7.56 7.08
CA ARG A 97 -0.08 8.76 7.54
C ARG A 97 0.17 9.74 6.39
N ALA A 98 0.63 9.26 5.23
CA ALA A 98 0.90 10.10 4.07
C ALA A 98 -0.35 10.81 3.55
N LEU A 99 -1.52 10.15 3.60
CA LEU A 99 -2.81 10.75 3.28
C LEU A 99 -3.12 11.95 4.18
N LEU A 100 -3.03 11.76 5.50
CA LEU A 100 -3.31 12.82 6.47
C LEU A 100 -2.30 13.99 6.37
N GLU A 101 -1.01 13.67 6.16
CA GLU A 101 0.03 14.69 5.94
C GLU A 101 -0.19 15.46 4.63
N ALA A 102 -0.71 14.80 3.59
CA ALA A 102 -0.99 15.43 2.31
C ALA A 102 -2.22 16.34 2.36
N GLN A 103 -3.26 15.98 3.12
CA GLN A 103 -4.47 16.79 3.29
C GLN A 103 -4.22 18.08 4.08
N GLY A 104 -3.30 18.03 5.05
CA GLY A 104 -3.03 19.13 5.97
C GLY A 104 -2.69 20.46 5.27
N GLY A 105 -3.42 21.51 5.62
CA GLY A 105 -3.21 22.86 5.07
C GLY A 105 -3.67 23.04 3.62
N ARG A 106 -4.44 22.09 3.06
CA ARG A 106 -5.03 22.20 1.72
C ARG A 106 -6.50 22.59 1.79
N THR A 107 -6.91 23.42 0.83
CA THR A 107 -8.31 23.78 0.55
C THR A 107 -9.00 22.77 -0.37
N VAL A 108 -8.23 21.94 -1.08
CA VAL A 108 -8.73 20.85 -1.92
C VAL A 108 -8.57 19.50 -1.22
N SER A 109 -9.48 18.58 -1.52
CA SER A 109 -9.42 17.20 -1.00
C SER A 109 -8.31 16.44 -1.71
N VAL A 110 -7.57 15.63 -0.96
CA VAL A 110 -6.64 14.62 -1.52
C VAL A 110 -7.27 13.24 -1.39
N ALA A 111 -6.83 12.30 -2.23
CA ALA A 111 -7.20 10.90 -2.11
C ALA A 111 -5.96 10.02 -2.07
N TRP A 112 -6.05 8.93 -1.30
CA TRP A 112 -5.07 7.86 -1.28
C TRP A 112 -5.58 6.69 -2.10
N GLN A 113 -4.88 6.37 -3.18
CA GLN A 113 -5.07 5.14 -3.94
C GLN A 113 -4.21 4.04 -3.31
N ILE A 114 -4.84 3.06 -2.68
CA ILE A 114 -4.20 1.92 -2.02
C ILE A 114 -4.32 0.67 -2.90
N ASP A 115 -3.22 -0.08 -3.01
CA ASP A 115 -3.23 -1.41 -3.61
C ASP A 115 -3.95 -2.34 -2.63
N PRO A 116 -5.08 -2.95 -3.03
CA PRO A 116 -5.82 -3.84 -2.15
C PRO A 116 -5.01 -5.05 -1.65
N ALA A 117 -3.94 -5.44 -2.34
CA ALA A 117 -2.98 -6.44 -1.84
C ALA A 117 -2.39 -6.06 -0.49
N THR A 118 -2.27 -4.75 -0.20
CA THR A 118 -1.85 -4.24 1.11
C THR A 118 -2.80 -4.68 2.22
N LEU A 119 -4.10 -4.82 1.94
CA LEU A 119 -5.11 -5.20 2.91
C LEU A 119 -5.23 -6.72 3.06
N THR A 120 -5.02 -7.46 1.96
CA THR A 120 -5.20 -8.93 1.93
C THR A 120 -3.94 -9.72 2.27
N GLN A 121 -2.75 -9.21 1.93
CA GLN A 121 -1.47 -9.89 2.17
C GLN A 121 -0.82 -9.51 3.50
N SER A 122 -1.26 -8.40 4.11
CA SER A 122 -0.72 -7.92 5.39
C SER A 122 -1.57 -8.43 6.55
N GLY A 123 -0.94 -9.00 7.60
CA GLY A 123 -1.58 -9.27 8.89
C GLY A 123 -2.79 -10.23 8.92
N GLY A 124 -3.21 -10.81 7.77
CA GLY A 124 -4.32 -11.75 7.64
C GLY A 124 -5.72 -11.12 7.75
N ASP A 125 -6.76 -11.97 7.82
CA ASP A 125 -8.16 -11.53 7.74
C ASP A 125 -8.58 -10.59 8.88
N ALA A 126 -8.01 -10.75 10.07
CA ALA A 126 -8.28 -9.86 11.19
C ALA A 126 -7.76 -8.45 10.92
N PHE A 127 -6.54 -8.33 10.40
CA PHE A 127 -5.96 -7.06 9.98
C PHE A 127 -6.80 -6.42 8.87
N MET A 128 -7.14 -7.18 7.83
CA MET A 128 -7.96 -6.71 6.71
C MET A 128 -9.27 -6.07 7.19
N ARG A 129 -10.03 -6.78 8.02
CA ARG A 129 -11.31 -6.29 8.56
C ARG A 129 -11.13 -5.03 9.41
N ASP A 130 -10.12 -5.01 10.26
CA ASP A 130 -9.85 -3.84 11.11
C ASP A 130 -9.33 -2.64 10.32
N ALA A 131 -8.57 -2.87 9.24
CA ALA A 131 -8.07 -1.83 8.36
C ALA A 131 -9.22 -1.23 7.53
N VAL A 132 -10.12 -2.08 7.02
CA VAL A 132 -11.35 -1.62 6.35
C VAL A 132 -12.25 -0.85 7.33
N SER A 133 -12.41 -1.34 8.56
CA SER A 133 -13.13 -0.61 9.63
C SER A 133 -12.54 0.77 9.86
N LEU A 134 -11.22 0.85 10.04
CA LEU A 134 -10.53 2.13 10.22
C LEU A 134 -10.74 3.06 9.03
N LEU A 135 -10.56 2.58 7.80
CA LEU A 135 -10.78 3.38 6.60
C LEU A 135 -12.22 3.86 6.49
N SER A 136 -13.20 3.01 6.83
CA SER A 136 -14.63 3.34 6.77
C SER A 136 -15.05 4.41 7.77
N VAL A 137 -14.44 4.41 8.96
CA VAL A 137 -14.70 5.42 10.01
C VAL A 137 -13.94 6.72 9.72
N SER A 138 -12.75 6.63 9.12
CA SER A 138 -11.84 7.77 9.01
C SER A 138 -11.77 8.42 7.63
N CYS A 139 -12.34 7.79 6.60
CA CYS A 139 -12.23 8.23 5.22
C CYS A 139 -13.54 8.00 4.44
N VAL A 140 -13.77 8.84 3.45
CA VAL A 140 -14.80 8.66 2.42
C VAL A 140 -14.20 7.85 1.27
N ARG A 141 -14.88 6.77 0.86
CA ARG A 141 -14.47 5.96 -0.30
C ARG A 141 -14.75 6.72 -1.60
N ARG A 142 -13.78 6.73 -2.50
CA ARG A 142 -13.78 7.50 -3.76
C ARG A 142 -13.86 6.57 -4.96
N THR A 143 -15.04 6.05 -5.20
CA THR A 143 -15.31 5.12 -6.32
C THR A 143 -15.00 5.73 -7.69
N ASP A 144 -15.01 7.06 -7.80
CA ASP A 144 -14.63 7.81 -9.00
C ASP A 144 -13.12 7.78 -9.31
N LEU A 145 -12.29 7.47 -8.31
CA LEU A 145 -10.82 7.39 -8.43
C LEU A 145 -10.30 5.95 -8.35
N GLU A 146 -11.19 4.96 -8.30
CA GLU A 146 -10.84 3.55 -8.39
C GLU A 146 -10.51 3.21 -9.84
N THR A 147 -9.26 2.82 -10.12
CA THR A 147 -8.78 2.52 -11.49
C THR A 147 -8.18 1.13 -11.59
N PRO A 148 -8.09 0.53 -12.79
CA PRO A 148 -7.44 -0.76 -12.94
C PRO A 148 -5.92 -0.69 -12.69
N LEU A 149 -5.34 -1.73 -12.08
CA LEU A 149 -3.90 -2.02 -12.05
C LEU A 149 -3.44 -2.45 -13.45
N THR A 150 -3.20 -1.48 -14.35
CA THR A 150 -2.45 -1.75 -15.58
C THR A 150 -0.96 -1.86 -15.23
N THR A 151 -0.43 -3.07 -15.02
CA THR A 151 1.02 -3.29 -15.12
C THR A 151 1.43 -3.41 -16.60
N PRO A 152 2.50 -2.73 -17.06
CA PRO A 152 3.04 -2.93 -18.40
C PRO A 152 3.94 -4.17 -18.44
N PRO A 153 3.89 -4.94 -19.53
CA PRO A 153 5.08 -5.49 -20.16
C PRO A 153 5.23 -4.84 -21.54
N GLY A 154 6.47 -4.46 -21.86
CA GLY A 154 6.77 -3.68 -23.06
C GLY A 154 6.28 -4.31 -24.35
N ASP A 155 5.91 -3.45 -25.30
CA ASP A 155 6.64 -3.39 -26.56
C ASP A 155 6.52 -1.98 -27.15
N VAL A 156 7.69 -1.41 -27.40
CA VAL A 156 7.90 -0.25 -28.25
C VAL A 156 7.44 -0.58 -29.66
N SER A 157 6.36 0.05 -30.13
CA SER A 157 6.31 0.45 -31.54
C SER A 157 5.30 1.58 -31.78
N SER A 158 5.86 2.71 -32.20
CA SER A 158 5.31 3.63 -33.20
C SER A 158 3.84 4.05 -33.08
N ALA A 159 3.64 5.29 -32.63
CA ALA A 159 2.71 6.18 -33.32
C ALA A 159 3.22 7.63 -33.25
N LYS A 160 3.87 8.00 -34.35
CA LYS A 160 4.13 9.37 -34.78
C LYS A 160 2.80 10.14 -34.82
N SER A 161 2.83 11.38 -34.30
CA SER A 161 2.36 12.60 -34.97
C SER A 161 0.96 12.63 -35.60
N GLY A 162 0.10 13.52 -35.07
CA GLY A 162 -0.68 14.44 -35.92
C GLY A 162 -2.20 14.51 -35.70
N ARG A 163 -2.63 15.60 -35.06
CA ARG A 163 -3.65 16.59 -35.49
C ARG A 163 -5.16 16.20 -35.66
N GLU A 164 -5.96 17.05 -35.00
CA GLU A 164 -7.36 17.51 -35.21
C GLU A 164 -8.60 16.59 -35.03
N VAL A 165 -9.37 16.96 -34.00
CA VAL A 165 -10.82 17.27 -33.96
C VAL A 165 -11.78 16.29 -34.67
N THR A 166 -12.54 15.56 -33.85
CA THR A 166 -14.02 15.57 -33.84
C THR A 166 -14.57 14.71 -32.69
N ALA A 167 -15.38 15.31 -31.81
CA ALA A 167 -16.45 14.58 -31.11
C ALA A 167 -17.61 14.36 -32.11
N PRO A 168 -18.64 13.52 -31.87
CA PRO A 168 -19.05 12.88 -30.60
C PRO A 168 -19.49 11.41 -30.75
N LYS A 169 -19.59 10.68 -29.62
CA LYS A 169 -20.69 9.74 -29.32
C LYS A 169 -20.49 9.15 -27.93
N GLU A 170 -21.56 9.25 -27.12
CA GLU A 170 -21.73 8.53 -25.87
C GLU A 170 -21.51 7.04 -26.13
N SER A 171 -20.39 6.52 -25.63
CA SER A 171 -20.20 5.09 -25.47
C SER A 171 -20.88 4.69 -24.16
N PRO A 172 -21.67 3.61 -24.12
CA PRO A 172 -22.23 3.12 -22.88
C PRO A 172 -21.06 2.73 -21.96
N VAL A 173 -21.05 3.25 -20.74
CA VAL A 173 -20.14 2.79 -19.70
C VAL A 173 -20.53 1.35 -19.39
N ILE A 174 -19.88 0.40 -20.06
CA ILE A 174 -19.88 -0.99 -19.63
C ILE A 174 -19.05 -0.98 -18.35
N HIS A 175 -19.71 -0.95 -17.20
CA HIS A 175 -19.11 -1.36 -15.94
C HIS A 175 -18.82 -2.86 -16.06
N GLU A 176 -17.72 -3.21 -16.74
CA GLU A 176 -17.11 -4.51 -16.47
C GLU A 176 -16.57 -4.42 -15.05
N ASP A 177 -17.22 -5.15 -14.15
CA ASP A 177 -16.75 -5.37 -12.78
C ASP A 177 -15.45 -6.17 -12.85
N LEU A 178 -14.36 -5.47 -13.19
CA LEU A 178 -13.02 -6.01 -13.12
C LEU A 178 -12.78 -6.47 -11.67
N PRO A 179 -12.20 -7.66 -11.46
CA PRO A 179 -11.96 -8.17 -10.12
C PRO A 179 -11.08 -7.19 -9.32
N LEU A 180 -11.36 -7.04 -8.02
CA LEU A 180 -10.66 -6.11 -7.11
C LEU A 180 -9.13 -6.25 -7.12
N ASN A 181 -8.62 -7.43 -7.45
CA ASN A 181 -7.19 -7.70 -7.62
C ASN A 181 -6.53 -6.89 -8.75
N ALA A 182 -7.35 -6.34 -9.65
CA ALA A 182 -6.93 -5.52 -10.76
C ALA A 182 -7.41 -4.08 -10.56
N LYS A 183 -7.80 -3.64 -9.36
CA LYS A 183 -8.28 -2.27 -9.09
C LYS A 183 -7.52 -1.61 -7.93
N TRP A 184 -7.27 -0.31 -8.02
CA TRP A 184 -6.91 0.54 -6.89
C TRP A 184 -8.17 0.89 -6.10
N LEU A 185 -8.08 0.86 -4.77
CA LEU A 185 -9.11 1.44 -3.91
C LEU A 185 -8.73 2.88 -3.57
N ALA A 186 -9.68 3.79 -3.52
CA ALA A 186 -9.39 5.20 -3.24
C ALA A 186 -10.15 5.72 -2.02
N PHE A 187 -9.45 6.46 -1.16
CA PHE A 187 -10.00 7.00 0.09
C PHE A 187 -9.56 8.44 0.30
N SER A 188 -10.48 9.33 0.66
CA SER A 188 -10.19 10.74 1.01
C SER A 188 -10.61 11.02 2.45
N PRO A 189 -9.87 11.85 3.21
CA PRO A 189 -10.33 12.29 4.53
C PRO A 189 -11.68 13.03 4.43
N PRO A 190 -12.55 12.96 5.46
CA PRO A 190 -13.76 13.75 5.52
C PRO A 190 -13.45 15.24 5.38
N ARG A 191 -14.25 15.93 4.58
CA ARG A 191 -13.98 17.34 4.22
C ARG A 191 -14.08 18.28 5.42
N ASP A 192 -14.95 17.95 6.36
CA ASP A 192 -15.18 18.65 7.61
C ASP A 192 -14.18 18.27 8.72
N LEU A 193 -13.23 17.37 8.44
CA LEU A 193 -12.13 17.09 9.36
C LEU A 193 -11.10 18.24 9.30
N GLY A 194 -11.14 19.09 10.34
CA GLY A 194 -10.27 20.25 10.49
C GLY A 194 -8.77 19.90 10.64
N ASP A 195 -7.92 20.87 10.32
CA ASP A 195 -6.45 20.69 10.34
C ASP A 195 -5.93 20.43 11.76
N VAL A 196 -6.57 20.98 12.80
CA VAL A 196 -6.22 20.68 14.20
C VAL A 196 -6.45 19.20 14.54
N ASP A 197 -7.52 18.59 14.05
CA ASP A 197 -7.81 17.19 14.31
C ASP A 197 -6.96 16.25 13.44
N LEU A 198 -6.66 16.63 12.20
CA LEU A 198 -5.63 15.94 11.38
C LEU A 198 -4.28 15.90 12.10
N TYR A 199 -3.84 17.03 12.67
CA TYR A 199 -2.60 17.09 13.43
C TYR A 199 -2.63 16.16 14.65
N LYS A 200 -3.73 16.15 15.42
CA LYS A 200 -3.87 15.24 16.57
C LYS A 200 -3.80 13.76 16.16
N LEU A 201 -4.34 13.40 15.00
CA LEU A 201 -4.25 12.04 14.46
C LEU A 201 -2.81 11.69 14.08
N LEU A 202 -2.10 12.60 13.40
CA LEU A 202 -0.70 12.42 13.00
C LEU A 202 0.25 12.21 14.19
N VAL A 203 -0.02 12.85 15.32
CA VAL A 203 0.75 12.67 16.57
C VAL A 203 0.54 11.28 17.18
N LYS A 204 -0.60 10.63 16.90
CA LYS A 204 -0.90 9.26 17.40
C LYS A 204 -0.31 8.17 16.51
N LEU A 205 -0.14 8.44 15.22
CA LEU A 205 0.42 7.46 14.28
C LEU A 205 1.93 7.29 14.48
N PRO A 206 2.47 6.07 14.31
CA PRO A 206 3.91 5.83 14.33
C PRO A 206 4.63 6.74 13.34
N ASP A 207 5.83 7.16 13.73
CA ASP A 207 6.63 8.09 12.96
C ASP A 207 7.25 7.38 11.75
N ARG A 208 7.47 8.09 10.63
CA ARG A 208 8.10 7.48 9.44
C ARG A 208 9.44 6.79 9.75
N LYS A 209 10.18 7.32 10.73
CA LYS A 209 11.44 6.73 11.22
C LYS A 209 11.25 5.40 11.93
N THR A 210 10.12 5.22 12.62
CA THR A 210 9.79 3.97 13.31
C THR A 210 9.32 2.89 12.35
N LEU A 211 8.84 3.28 11.15
CA LEU A 211 8.37 2.39 10.09
C LEU A 211 9.33 2.37 8.88
N SER A 212 10.59 2.82 9.04
CA SER A 212 11.51 3.13 7.94
C SER A 212 11.94 1.95 7.07
N PHE A 213 11.59 0.73 7.48
CA PHE A 213 11.85 -0.51 6.74
C PHE A 213 10.79 -0.81 5.67
N ALA A 214 9.71 -0.02 5.60
CA ALA A 214 8.62 -0.20 4.65
C ALA A 214 8.45 1.03 3.75
N ASN A 215 7.95 0.79 2.52
CA ASN A 215 7.45 1.85 1.64
C ASN A 215 5.97 2.12 1.95
N PRO A 216 5.49 3.38 1.85
CA PRO A 216 4.07 3.66 1.96
C PRO A 216 3.32 2.88 0.88
N ALA A 217 2.24 2.21 1.27
CA ALA A 217 1.38 1.53 0.31
C ALA A 217 0.67 2.57 -0.56
N GLY A 218 0.66 2.37 -1.87
CA GLY A 218 -0.13 3.17 -2.81
C GLY A 218 0.40 4.56 -3.15
N SER A 219 -0.47 5.40 -3.72
CA SER A 219 -0.15 6.73 -4.26
C SER A 219 -1.13 7.80 -3.77
N ILE A 220 -0.68 9.06 -3.73
CA ILE A 220 -1.54 10.20 -3.33
C ILE A 220 -1.95 10.99 -4.56
N VAL A 221 -3.26 11.15 -4.75
CA VAL A 221 -3.87 12.03 -5.75
C VAL A 221 -4.09 13.40 -5.09
N ALA A 222 -3.39 14.41 -5.62
CA ALA A 222 -3.29 15.74 -5.00
C ALA A 222 -4.54 16.61 -5.17
N ASP A 223 -5.28 16.43 -6.27
CA ASP A 223 -6.46 17.19 -6.63
C ASP A 223 -7.63 16.23 -6.81
N ALA A 224 -8.17 15.77 -5.68
CA ALA A 224 -9.25 14.80 -5.65
C ALA A 224 -10.62 15.43 -5.36
N SER A 225 -10.78 16.75 -5.24
CA SER A 225 -12.12 17.34 -5.03
C SER A 225 -13.07 17.01 -6.19
N LEU A 226 -14.34 16.71 -5.89
CA LEU A 226 -15.35 16.54 -6.93
C LEU A 226 -15.73 17.90 -7.54
N PRO A 227 -16.19 17.92 -8.81
CA PRO A 227 -16.74 19.13 -9.41
C PRO A 227 -17.91 19.66 -8.57
N GLY A 228 -17.78 20.89 -8.05
CA GLY A 228 -18.79 21.53 -7.21
C GLY A 228 -18.60 21.37 -5.70
N ASP A 229 -17.59 20.61 -5.25
CA ASP A 229 -17.21 20.59 -3.84
C ASP A 229 -16.73 22.00 -3.40
N PRO A 230 -17.30 22.60 -2.33
CA PRO A 230 -16.73 23.82 -1.79
C PRO A 230 -15.28 23.65 -1.35
N PRO A 231 -14.46 24.71 -1.35
CA PRO A 231 -13.14 24.68 -0.72
C PRO A 231 -13.28 24.29 0.75
N ARG A 232 -12.35 23.49 1.26
CA ARG A 232 -12.24 23.18 2.68
C ARG A 232 -11.71 24.39 3.44
N ASP A 233 -12.26 24.62 4.63
CA ASP A 233 -11.75 25.63 5.56
C ASP A 233 -10.39 25.18 6.12
N VAL A 234 -9.35 25.97 5.85
CA VAL A 234 -8.00 25.75 6.37
C VAL A 234 -7.86 26.51 7.69
N GLU A 235 -7.72 25.77 8.77
CA GLU A 235 -7.52 26.35 10.09
C GLU A 235 -6.06 26.76 10.25
N SER A 236 -5.82 28.00 10.69
CA SER A 236 -4.48 28.40 11.11
C SER A 236 -4.14 27.71 12.42
N ILE A 237 -3.25 26.71 12.36
CA ILE A 237 -2.67 26.12 13.57
C ILE A 237 -1.64 27.10 14.13
N ALA A 238 -2.11 28.09 14.90
CA ALA A 238 -1.23 29.05 15.56
C ALA A 238 -0.49 28.37 16.72
N PHE A 239 0.78 28.02 16.49
CA PHE A 239 1.71 27.75 17.59
C PHE A 239 2.11 29.10 18.19
N GLY A 240 1.39 29.54 19.24
CA GLY A 240 1.77 30.67 20.11
C GLY A 240 2.51 31.82 19.42
N GLY A 241 1.76 32.73 18.78
CA GLY A 241 2.27 34.08 18.48
C GLY A 241 2.88 34.32 17.09
N ASN A 242 2.71 33.44 16.10
CA ASN A 242 2.91 33.83 14.71
C ASN A 242 2.05 32.97 13.78
N GLU A 243 1.26 33.63 12.92
CA GLU A 243 0.40 33.00 11.89
C GLU A 243 1.26 32.38 10.78
N CYS A 244 1.91 31.26 11.09
CA CYS A 244 2.53 30.42 10.08
C CYS A 244 1.52 29.33 9.74
N THR A 245 0.89 29.40 8.56
CA THR A 245 0.17 28.27 7.96
C THR A 245 1.16 27.11 7.80
N PRO A 246 1.04 26.02 8.59
CA PRO A 246 2.00 24.95 8.49
C PRO A 246 1.64 24.10 7.28
N SER A 247 2.44 24.17 6.22
CA SER A 247 2.49 23.08 5.25
C SER A 247 3.04 21.84 5.97
N LEU A 248 2.12 20.93 6.34
CA LEU A 248 2.40 19.71 7.10
C LEU A 248 3.39 18.75 6.39
N GLY A 249 3.76 19.05 5.14
CA GLY A 249 4.76 18.31 4.36
C GLY A 249 6.23 18.72 4.53
N LYS A 250 6.57 19.77 5.30
CA LYS A 250 7.99 20.18 5.49
C LYS A 250 8.37 20.25 6.97
N ARG A 251 8.80 19.12 7.53
CA ARG A 251 9.53 19.01 8.83
C ARG A 251 10.84 19.83 8.90
N ARG A 252 11.12 20.74 7.95
CA ARG A 252 12.30 21.61 7.97
C ARG A 252 12.08 22.90 8.78
N HIS A 253 10.85 23.36 8.98
CA HIS A 253 10.61 24.66 9.63
C HIS A 253 10.66 24.62 11.17
N VAL A 254 10.35 23.48 11.79
CA VAL A 254 10.38 23.34 13.26
C VAL A 254 11.83 23.37 13.79
N CYS A 255 12.78 22.75 13.08
CA CYS A 255 14.19 22.80 13.46
C CYS A 255 14.78 24.21 13.31
N CYS A 256 14.40 24.95 12.26
CA CYS A 256 14.87 26.33 12.08
C CYS A 256 14.34 27.26 13.19
N MET A 257 13.08 27.09 13.61
CA MET A 257 12.50 27.88 14.69
C MET A 257 13.13 27.60 16.05
N LEU A 258 13.35 26.33 16.40
CA LEU A 258 14.08 25.99 17.63
C LEU A 258 15.51 26.55 17.61
N PHE A 259 16.17 26.55 16.44
CA PHE A 259 17.49 27.14 16.28
C PHE A 259 17.47 28.67 16.44
N ILE A 260 16.50 29.37 15.86
CA ILE A 260 16.37 30.83 15.98
C ILE A 260 16.07 31.22 17.43
N VAL A 261 15.13 30.54 18.10
CA VAL A 261 14.80 30.82 19.51
C VAL A 261 16.00 30.56 20.41
N ALA A 262 16.74 29.47 20.19
CA ALA A 262 17.96 29.17 20.95
C ALA A 262 19.07 30.21 20.72
N VAL A 263 19.27 30.65 19.47
CA VAL A 263 20.27 31.67 19.12
C VAL A 263 19.90 33.04 19.70
N VAL A 264 18.63 33.45 19.62
CA VAL A 264 18.14 34.70 20.22
C VAL A 264 18.25 34.66 21.74
N ALA A 265 17.91 33.54 22.38
CA ALA A 265 18.07 33.37 23.82
C ALA A 265 19.55 33.42 24.24
N ALA A 266 20.44 32.76 23.49
CA ALA A 266 21.88 32.79 23.75
C ALA A 266 22.47 34.20 23.57
N LEU A 267 22.06 34.95 22.54
CA LEU A 267 22.48 36.33 22.33
C LEU A 267 21.95 37.27 23.41
N ALA A 268 20.71 37.08 23.86
CA ALA A 268 20.11 37.88 24.94
C ALA A 268 20.79 37.63 26.30
N ILE A 269 21.30 36.42 26.53
CA ILE A 269 22.08 36.08 27.72
C ILE A 269 23.51 36.64 27.62
N ALA A 270 24.14 36.62 26.44
CA ALA A 270 25.50 37.13 26.24
C ALA A 270 25.61 38.66 26.23
N THR A 271 24.49 39.38 26.15
CA THR A 271 24.41 40.85 26.12
C THR A 271 23.98 41.46 27.46
N ARG A 272 23.79 40.65 28.50
CA ARG A 272 23.62 41.06 29.90
C ARG A 272 24.90 40.77 30.69
#